data_AF-A0A2N1SYW3-F1
#
_entry.id   AF-A0A2N1SYW3-F1
#
_cell.length_a   1.000
_cell.length_b   1.000
_cell.length_c   1.000
_cell.angle_alpha   90.00
_cell.angle_beta   90.00
_cell.angle_gamma   90.00
#
_symmetry.space_group_name_H-M   'P 1'
#
loop_
_entity.id
_entity.type
_entity.pdbx_description
1 polymer ?
#
loop_
_entity_poly.entity_id
_entity_poly.type
_entity_poly.pdbx_seq_one_letter_code
_entity_poly.pdbx_strand_id
1 'polypeptide(L)' 'MVDHENIAAGLIMTIIGILFIILLGTIIFKLYKDSEKSEIKETETKAIEIAKERYAKGEINQDEFNQLKKDLTE' A
#
# COMPACT_ATOMS: atom_id res chain seq x y z
N MET A 1 39.29 17.76 33.53
CA MET A 1 38.54 16.48 33.57
C MET A 1 37.30 16.68 32.71
N VAL A 2 37.05 15.82 31.73
CA VAL A 2 35.79 15.87 30.98
C VAL A 2 34.78 15.09 31.79
N ASP A 3 33.70 15.73 32.21
CA ASP A 3 32.68 15.10 33.02
C ASP A 3 31.94 14.07 32.17
N HIS A 4 32.14 12.78 32.51
CA HIS A 4 31.55 11.65 31.80
C HIS A 4 30.02 11.70 31.72
N GLU A 5 29.37 12.44 32.64
CA GLU A 5 27.93 12.69 32.67
C GLU A 5 27.44 13.48 31.44
N ASN A 6 28.22 14.46 30.97
CA ASN A 6 27.87 15.27 29.81
C ASN A 6 28.03 14.49 28.49
N ILE A 7 28.98 13.55 28.44
CA ILE A 7 29.19 12.66 27.28
C ILE A 7 28.01 11.68 27.17
N ALA A 8 27.58 11.10 28.28
CA ALA A 8 26.43 10.19 28.30
C ALA A 8 25.14 10.88 27.84
N ALA A 9 24.87 12.10 28.32
CA ALA A 9 23.72 12.89 27.90
C ALA A 9 23.76 13.23 26.38
N GLY A 10 24.93 13.58 25.85
CA GLY A 10 25.11 13.84 24.42
C GLY A 10 24.87 12.62 23.52
N LEU A 11 25.34 11.44 23.96
CA LEU A 11 25.09 10.18 23.27
C LEU A 11 23.61 9.78 23.29
N ILE A 12 22.93 9.94 24.43
CA ILE A 12 21.49 9.67 24.55
C ILE A 12 20.68 10.57 23.61
N MET A 13 20.98 11.87 23.56
CA MET A 13 20.30 12.78 22.62
C MET A 13 20.54 12.40 21.15
N THR A 14 21.76 11.99 20.83
CA THR A 14 22.11 11.55 19.46
C THR A 14 21.36 10.28 19.07
N ILE A 15 21.27 9.29 19.96
CA ILE A 15 20.55 8.04 19.73
C ILE A 15 19.06 8.29 19.54
N ILE A 16 18.44 9.14 20.37
CA ILE A 16 17.02 9.49 20.26
C ILE A 16 16.76 10.21 18.92
N GLY A 17 17.64 11.12 18.50
CA GLY A 17 17.53 11.79 17.21
C GLY A 17 17.57 10.82 16.02
N ILE A 18 18.52 9.87 16.04
CA ILE A 18 18.65 8.84 14.99
C ILE A 18 17.40 7.95 14.95
N LEU A 19 16.89 7.51 16.11
CA LEU A 19 15.66 6.71 16.19
C LEU A 19 14.46 7.47 15.61
N PHE A 20 14.36 8.78 15.87
CA PHE A 20 13.29 9.61 15.32
C PHE A 20 13.35 9.72 13.79
N ILE A 21 14.55 9.89 13.22
CA ILE A 21 14.75 9.93 11.76
C ILE A 21 14.37 8.58 11.14
N ILE A 22 14.78 7.46 11.74
CA ILE A 22 14.42 6.12 11.26
C ILE A 22 12.90 5.93 11.31
N LEU A 23 12.26 6.29 12.42
CA LEU A 23 10.81 6.20 12.56
C LEU A 23 10.09 7.00 11.47
N LEU A 24 10.49 8.26 11.27
CA LEU A 24 9.90 9.13 10.27
C LEU A 24 10.11 8.58 8.85
N GLY A 25 11.32 8.08 8.55
CA GLY A 25 11.63 7.41 7.29
C GLY A 25 10.77 6.16 7.03
N THR A 26 10.54 5.33 8.06
CA THR A 26 9.70 4.13 7.91
C THR A 26 8.23 4.46 7.68
N ILE A 27 7.71 5.52 8.31
CA ILE A 27 6.34 5.98 8.11
C ILE A 27 6.17 6.46 6.66
N ILE A 28 7.06 7.34 6.20
CA ILE A 28 7.04 7.87 4.83
C ILE A 28 7.14 6.71 3.82
N PHE A 29 8.10 5.81 4.01
CA PHE A 29 8.29 4.65 3.12
C PHE A 29 7.05 3.75 3.06
N LYS A 30 6.36 3.54 4.19
CA LYS A 30 5.14 2.73 4.24
C LYS A 30 3.98 3.41 3.51
N LEU A 31 3.80 4.73 3.66
CA LEU A 31 2.77 5.47 2.91
C LEU A 31 2.99 5.40 1.39
N TYR A 32 4.23 5.54 0.93
CA TYR A 32 4.53 5.43 -0.50
C TYR A 32 4.37 4.00 -1.02
N LYS A 33 4.73 2.99 -0.23
CA LYS A 33 4.63 1.58 -0.64
C LYS A 33 3.20 1.04 -0.66
N ASP A 34 2.30 1.59 0.15
CA ASP A 34 0.90 1.18 0.17
C ASP A 34 0.08 1.79 -1.00
N SER A 35 0.61 2.80 -1.70
CA SER A 35 -0.09 3.46 -2.81
C SER A 35 -0.08 2.67 -4.13
N GLU A 36 0.84 1.71 -4.33
CA GLU A 36 0.89 0.90 -5.56
C GLU A 36 0.03 -0.38 -5.50
N LYS A 37 -0.42 -0.81 -4.32
CA LYS A 37 -1.24 -2.04 -4.17
C LYS A 37 -2.74 -1.79 -4.08
N SER A 38 -3.17 -0.56 -3.83
CA SER A 38 -4.60 -0.20 -3.76
C SER A 38 -5.23 0.05 -5.14
N GLU A 39 -4.45 0.56 -6.11
CA GLU A 39 -4.99 0.94 -7.43
C GLU A 39 -5.37 -0.27 -8.30
N ILE A 40 -4.58 -1.36 -8.21
CA ILE A 40 -4.84 -2.59 -8.99
C ILE A 40 -6.13 -3.28 -8.50
N LYS A 41 -6.30 -3.42 -7.18
CA LYS A 41 -7.52 -4.01 -6.60
C LYS A 41 -8.78 -3.20 -6.89
N GLU A 42 -8.68 -1.87 -6.89
CA GLU A 42 -9.81 -1.02 -7.22
C GLU A 42 -10.20 -1.15 -8.70
N THR A 43 -9.21 -1.30 -9.58
CA THR A 43 -9.43 -1.47 -11.02
C THR A 43 -10.06 -2.82 -11.36
N GLU A 44 -9.58 -3.92 -10.77
CA GLU A 44 -10.18 -5.26 -10.92
C GLU A 44 -11.63 -5.30 -10.45
N THR A 45 -11.91 -4.68 -9.30
CA THR A 45 -13.28 -4.61 -8.74
C THR A 45 -14.22 -3.89 -9.69
N LYS A 46 -13.80 -2.74 -10.24
CA LYS A 46 -14.58 -1.97 -11.23
C LYS A 46 -14.82 -2.76 -12.52
N ALA A 47 -13.83 -3.49 -13.02
CA ALA A 47 -13.96 -4.27 -14.24
C ALA A 47 -14.99 -5.42 -14.10
N ILE A 48 -14.99 -6.11 -12.95
CA ILE A 48 -15.97 -7.16 -12.64
C ILE A 48 -17.39 -6.58 -12.52
N GLU A 49 -17.55 -5.41 -11.89
CA GLU A 49 -18.84 -4.73 -11.78
C GLU A 49 -19.42 -4.37 -13.16
N ILE A 50 -18.58 -3.83 -14.06
CA ILE A 50 -18.98 -3.51 -15.44
C ILE A 50 -19.41 -4.77 -16.19
N ALA A 51 -18.66 -5.87 -16.09
CA ALA A 51 -19.01 -7.13 -16.73
C ALA A 51 -20.37 -7.67 -16.24
N LYS A 52 -20.65 -7.54 -14.94
CA LYS A 52 -21.92 -7.95 -14.33
C LYS A 52 -23.10 -7.13 -14.85
N GLU A 53 -22.92 -5.82 -15.01
CA GLU A 53 -23.94 -4.94 -15.55
C GLU A 53 -24.30 -5.30 -17.01
N ARG A 54 -23.29 -5.55 -17.85
CA ARG A 54 -23.49 -5.95 -19.25
C ARG A 54 -24.20 -7.30 -19.38
N TYR A 55 -23.85 -8.26 -18.52
CA TYR A 55 -24.55 -9.55 -18.47
C TYR A 55 -26.02 -9.39 -18.09
N ALA A 56 -26.31 -8.56 -17.07
CA ALA A 56 -27.68 -8.29 -16.64
C ALA A 56 -28.52 -7.57 -17.72
N LYS A 57 -27.87 -6.71 -18.53
CA LYS A 57 -28.49 -6.08 -19.70
C LYS A 57 -28.66 -7.03 -20.90
N GLY A 58 -28.03 -8.20 -20.87
CA GLY A 58 -28.01 -9.16 -21.99
C GLY A 58 -27.08 -8.73 -23.13
N GLU A 59 -26.16 -7.79 -22.89
CA GLU A 59 -25.16 -7.34 -23.88
C GLU A 59 -24.05 -8.38 -24.08
N ILE A 60 -23.82 -9.22 -23.08
CA ILE A 60 -22.90 -10.37 -23.14
C ILE A 60 -23.59 -11.62 -22.62
N ASN A 61 -23.18 -12.78 -23.12
CA ASN A 61 -23.69 -14.07 -22.66
C ASN A 61 -22.93 -14.58 -21.42
N GLN A 62 -23.39 -15.72 -20.87
CA GLN A 62 -22.81 -16.31 -19.66
C GLN A 62 -21.36 -16.76 -19.86
N ASP A 63 -21.01 -17.26 -21.06
CA ASP A 63 -19.66 -17.73 -21.36
C ASP A 63 -18.67 -16.56 -21.44
N GLU A 64 -19.07 -15.47 -22.10
CA GLU A 64 -18.31 -14.21 -22.17
C GLU A 64 -18.10 -13.60 -20.78
N PHE A 65 -19.13 -13.57 -19.94
CA PHE A 65 -19.02 -13.10 -18.56
C PHE A 65 -18.05 -13.97 -17.74
N ASN A 66 -18.17 -15.30 -17.87
CA ASN A 66 -17.30 -16.23 -17.15
C ASN A 66 -15.83 -16.13 -17.60
N GLN A 67 -15.59 -15.91 -18.88
CA GLN A 67 -14.25 -15.70 -19.42
C GLN A 67 -13.65 -14.40 -18.87
N LEU A 68 -14.37 -13.28 -18.98
CA LEU A 68 -13.94 -11.99 -18.43
C LEU A 68 -13.66 -12.08 -16.93
N LYS A 69 -14.51 -12.78 -16.17
CA LYS A 69 -14.29 -12.98 -14.75
C LYS A 69 -12.97 -13.74 -14.49
N LYS A 70 -12.69 -14.82 -15.22
CA LYS A 70 -11.43 -15.56 -15.07
C LYS A 70 -10.23 -14.66 -15.39
N ASP A 71 -10.28 -13.95 -16.52
CA ASP A 71 -9.21 -13.07 -16.98
C ASP A 71 -8.93 -11.89 -16.02
N LEU A 72 -9.93 -11.48 -15.22
CA LEU A 72 -9.81 -10.40 -14.22
C LEU A 72 -9.43 -10.90 -12.82
N THR A 73 -9.42 -12.21 -12.58
CA THR A 73 -9.07 -12.79 -11.27
C THR A 73 -7.80 -13.66 -11.30
N GLU A 74 -7.29 -14.03 -12.48
CA GLU A 74 -5.99 -14.68 -12.72
C GLU A 74 -4.86 -13.66 -12.95
#